data_AF-A0A5E4JGD6-F1
#
_entry.id   AF-A0A5E4JGD6-F1
#
_cell.length_a   1.000
_cell.length_b   1.000
_cell.length_c   1.000
_cell.angle_alpha   90.00
_cell.angle_beta   90.00
_cell.angle_gamma   90.00
#
_symmetry.space_group_name_H-M   'P 1'
#
loop_
_entity.id
_entity.type
_entity.pdbx_description
1 polymer ?
#
loop_
_entity_poly.entity_id
_entity_poly.type
_entity_poly.pdbx_seq_one_letter_code
_entity_poly.pdbx_strand_id
1 'polypeptide(L)'
;MGAQKLLSPEPGEFSYEYDNFLKSVKTTLMFESWISEVAEQDLTDNFNVYPGDLRNYIYTIDWLIYSFAELAKSVDVKDCIGFANRLRTRISYGIKDELFTLVSLPGIGRVRARRLFNNGITSFQELLNAPFEKVAQLVGPALATKLREK
;
A
#
# COMPACT_ATOMS: atom_id res chain seq x y z
N MET A 1 2.06 -2.83 27.91
CA MET A 1 1.69 -1.90 26.83
C MET A 1 1.42 -2.74 25.57
N GLY A 2 0.24 -3.35 25.44
CA GLY A 2 0.01 -4.35 24.38
C GLY A 2 -1.43 -4.78 24.12
N ALA A 3 -2.40 -4.38 24.95
CA ALA A 3 -3.78 -4.88 24.87
C ALA A 3 -4.70 -4.12 23.89
N GLN A 4 -4.20 -3.15 23.13
CA GLN A 4 -5.06 -2.27 22.31
C GLN A 4 -4.70 -2.29 20.82
N LYS A 5 -4.35 -3.47 20.27
CA LYS A 5 -4.10 -3.66 18.83
C LYS A 5 -5.12 -4.58 18.15
N LEU A 6 -5.97 -5.27 18.91
CA LEU A 6 -6.96 -6.19 18.37
C LEU A 6 -8.36 -5.56 18.45
N LEU A 7 -9.16 -5.78 17.41
CA LEU A 7 -10.57 -5.33 17.35
C LEU A 7 -11.47 -6.12 18.31
N SER A 8 -11.06 -7.34 18.66
CA SER A 8 -11.74 -8.25 19.57
C SER A 8 -10.71 -8.92 20.48
N PRO A 9 -11.09 -9.43 21.65
CA PRO A 9 -10.20 -10.25 22.47
C PRO A 9 -9.74 -11.49 21.70
N GLU A 10 -8.56 -11.99 22.05
CA GLU A 10 -8.07 -13.27 21.54
C GLU A 10 -9.03 -14.39 21.98
N PRO A 11 -9.55 -15.19 21.02
CA PRO A 11 -10.40 -16.33 21.36
C PRO A 11 -9.57 -17.42 22.05
N GLY A 12 -10.21 -18.26 22.87
CA GLY A 12 -9.50 -19.35 23.54
C GLY A 12 -8.88 -20.33 22.52
N GLU A 13 -7.70 -20.87 22.83
CA GLU A 13 -6.93 -21.76 21.93
C GLU A 13 -7.73 -22.98 21.44
N PHE A 14 -8.66 -23.48 22.27
CA PHE A 14 -9.51 -24.63 21.95
C PHE A 14 -10.88 -24.24 21.36
N SER A 15 -11.10 -22.95 21.09
CA SER A 15 -12.33 -22.49 20.44
C SER A 15 -12.27 -22.74 18.94
N TYR A 16 -13.43 -22.95 18.32
CA TYR A 16 -13.56 -23.07 16.88
C TYR A 16 -13.14 -21.79 16.12
N GLU A 17 -13.10 -20.64 16.79
CA GLU A 17 -12.77 -19.34 16.19
C GLU A 17 -11.26 -19.09 16.12
N TYR A 18 -10.44 -19.83 16.88
CA TYR A 18 -9.00 -19.59 17.02
C TYR A 18 -8.25 -19.64 15.68
N ASP A 19 -8.53 -20.65 14.85
CA ASP A 19 -7.92 -20.78 13.53
C ASP A 19 -8.24 -19.61 12.60
N ASN A 20 -9.49 -19.14 12.62
CA ASN A 20 -9.92 -18.01 11.80
C ASN A 20 -9.30 -16.70 12.30
N PHE A 21 -9.20 -16.54 13.62
CA PHE A 21 -8.49 -15.43 14.24
C PHE A 21 -7.02 -15.41 13.81
N LEU A 22 -6.28 -16.52 13.92
CA LEU A 22 -4.88 -16.59 13.49
C LEU A 22 -4.70 -16.30 12.00
N LYS A 23 -5.59 -16.81 11.14
CA LYS A 23 -5.59 -16.48 9.69
C LYS A 23 -5.78 -14.99 9.45
N SER A 24 -6.68 -14.34 10.20
CA SER A 24 -6.88 -12.89 10.12
C SER A 24 -5.62 -12.13 10.51
N VAL A 25 -4.97 -12.52 11.61
CA VAL A 25 -3.74 -11.90 12.10
C VAL A 25 -2.62 -12.05 11.07
N LYS A 26 -2.41 -13.26 10.52
CA LYS A 26 -1.42 -13.50 9.45
C LYS A 26 -1.67 -12.59 8.25
N THR A 27 -2.93 -12.48 7.81
CA THR A 27 -3.31 -11.66 6.66
C THR A 27 -3.07 -10.17 6.94
N THR A 28 -3.39 -9.70 8.14
CA THR A 28 -3.13 -8.31 8.56
C THR A 28 -1.63 -8.02 8.57
N LEU A 29 -0.79 -8.92 9.11
CA LEU A 29 0.67 -8.76 9.12
C LEU A 29 1.25 -8.71 7.70
N MET A 30 0.74 -9.55 6.79
CA MET A 30 1.14 -9.52 5.37
C MET A 30 0.84 -8.15 4.74
N PHE A 31 -0.37 -7.62 4.95
CA PHE A 31 -0.73 -6.29 4.43
C PHE A 31 0.09 -5.17 5.07
N GLU A 32 0.37 -5.26 6.37
CA GLU A 32 1.23 -4.31 7.08
C GLU A 32 2.65 -4.28 6.49
N SER A 33 3.21 -5.45 6.17
CA SER A 33 4.50 -5.58 5.48
C SER A 33 4.44 -5.01 4.06
N TRP A 34 3.37 -5.30 3.31
CA TRP A 34 3.17 -4.78 1.96
C TRP A 34 3.09 -3.25 1.91
N ILE A 35 2.28 -2.62 2.77
CA ILE A 35 2.17 -1.15 2.84
C ILE A 35 3.36 -0.48 3.53
N SER A 36 4.30 -1.28 4.04
CA SER A 36 5.61 -0.85 4.55
C SER A 36 6.73 -1.04 3.51
N GLU A 37 6.38 -1.43 2.29
CA GLU A 37 7.24 -1.56 1.11
C GLU A 37 8.21 -2.76 1.12
N VAL A 38 7.90 -3.79 1.91
CA VAL A 38 8.63 -5.06 1.94
C VAL A 38 8.61 -5.74 0.56
N ALA A 39 9.74 -6.33 0.13
CA ALA A 39 9.87 -6.95 -1.20
C ALA A 39 8.83 -8.07 -1.39
N GLU A 40 8.33 -8.24 -2.62
CA GLU A 40 7.39 -9.35 -2.91
C GLU A 40 8.01 -10.71 -2.58
N GLN A 41 9.32 -10.87 -2.82
CA GLN A 41 10.05 -12.08 -2.43
C GLN A 41 9.99 -12.34 -0.93
N ASP A 42 10.25 -11.31 -0.11
CA ASP A 42 10.17 -11.43 1.35
C ASP A 42 8.74 -11.75 1.81
N LEU A 43 7.70 -11.27 1.09
CA LEU A 43 6.32 -11.63 1.38
C LEU A 43 6.04 -13.11 1.05
N THR A 44 6.58 -13.61 -0.05
CA THR A 44 6.52 -15.03 -0.40
C THR A 44 7.20 -15.87 0.67
N ASP A 45 8.41 -15.51 1.08
CA ASP A 45 9.19 -16.29 2.04
C ASP A 45 8.56 -16.30 3.45
N ASN A 46 8.02 -15.16 3.91
CA ASN A 46 7.48 -15.03 5.26
C ASN A 46 6.00 -15.43 5.40
N PHE A 47 5.19 -15.27 4.33
CA PHE A 47 3.74 -15.48 4.39
C PHE A 47 3.25 -16.60 3.46
N ASN A 48 4.11 -17.17 2.61
CA ASN A 48 3.74 -18.15 1.58
C ASN A 48 2.66 -17.59 0.63
N VAL A 49 2.86 -16.35 0.17
CA VAL A 49 1.97 -15.64 -0.76
C VAL A 49 2.74 -15.26 -2.01
N TYR A 50 2.30 -15.75 -3.17
CA TYR A 50 2.95 -15.50 -4.44
C TYR A 50 2.42 -14.23 -5.13
N PRO A 51 3.12 -13.68 -6.14
CA PRO A 51 2.68 -12.44 -6.82
C PRO A 51 1.28 -12.49 -7.45
N GLY A 52 0.80 -13.68 -7.82
CA GLY A 52 -0.58 -13.87 -8.28
C GLY A 52 -1.59 -13.70 -7.14
N ASP A 53 -1.34 -14.37 -6.01
CA ASP A 53 -2.19 -14.33 -4.83
C ASP A 53 -2.23 -12.93 -4.22
N LEU A 54 -1.07 -12.25 -4.14
CA LEU A 54 -0.97 -10.90 -3.61
C LEU A 54 -1.86 -9.92 -4.37
N ARG A 55 -1.91 -10.03 -5.71
CA ARG A 55 -2.80 -9.20 -6.54
C ARG A 55 -4.27 -9.47 -6.24
N ASN A 56 -4.65 -10.72 -6.05
CA ASN A 56 -6.02 -11.08 -5.66
C ASN A 56 -6.37 -10.54 -4.27
N TYR A 57 -5.46 -10.68 -3.30
CA TYR A 57 -5.63 -10.14 -1.95
C TYR A 57 -5.78 -8.61 -1.96
N ILE A 58 -4.94 -7.90 -2.71
CA ILE A 58 -5.01 -6.45 -2.88
C ILE A 58 -6.36 -6.04 -3.47
N TYR A 59 -6.83 -6.73 -4.52
CA TYR A 59 -8.12 -6.45 -5.12
C TYR A 59 -9.28 -6.65 -4.13
N THR A 60 -9.27 -7.78 -3.41
CA THR A 60 -10.31 -8.08 -2.41
C THR A 60 -10.32 -7.06 -1.27
N ILE A 61 -9.16 -6.73 -0.70
CA ILE A 61 -9.12 -5.81 0.45
C ILE A 61 -9.43 -4.37 0.02
N ASP A 62 -9.05 -3.94 -1.18
CA ASP A 62 -9.42 -2.61 -1.70
C ASP A 62 -10.94 -2.47 -1.78
N TRP A 63 -11.63 -3.51 -2.28
CA TRP A 63 -13.08 -3.55 -2.34
C TRP A 63 -13.73 -3.56 -0.95
N LEU A 64 -13.16 -4.29 0.02
CA LEU A 64 -13.64 -4.30 1.40
C LEU A 64 -13.48 -2.93 2.06
N ILE A 65 -12.35 -2.25 1.86
CA ILE A 65 -12.12 -0.92 2.43
C ILE A 65 -12.98 0.14 1.74
N TYR A 66 -13.22 0.01 0.43
CA TYR A 66 -14.22 0.84 -0.26
C TYR A 66 -15.60 0.67 0.36
N SER A 67 -16.03 -0.58 0.55
CA SER A 67 -17.33 -0.88 1.18
C SER A 67 -17.41 -0.32 2.59
N PHE A 68 -16.33 -0.42 3.37
CA PHE A 68 -16.21 0.22 4.68
C PHE A 68 -16.35 1.75 4.60
N ALA A 69 -15.75 2.41 3.61
CA ALA A 69 -15.89 3.85 3.41
C ALA A 69 -17.33 4.26 3.05
N GLU A 70 -18.03 3.46 2.23
CA GLU A 70 -19.45 3.70 1.90
C GLU A 70 -20.36 3.50 3.12
N LEU A 71 -20.08 2.51 3.96
CA LEU A 71 -20.78 2.36 5.25
C LEU A 71 -20.48 3.52 6.19
N ALA A 72 -19.23 3.98 6.27
CA ALA A 72 -18.88 5.14 7.10
C ALA A 72 -19.59 6.43 6.65
N LYS A 73 -19.84 6.59 5.34
CA LYS A 73 -20.65 7.69 4.80
C LYS A 73 -22.11 7.61 5.27
N SER A 74 -22.70 6.42 5.31
CA SER A 74 -24.10 6.26 5.70
C SER A 74 -24.36 6.60 7.17
N VAL A 75 -23.33 6.51 8.02
CA VAL A 75 -23.37 6.87 9.45
C VAL A 75 -22.66 8.20 9.78
N ASP A 76 -22.28 8.99 8.76
CA ASP A 76 -21.60 10.31 8.84
C ASP A 76 -20.30 10.34 9.68
N VAL A 77 -19.49 9.27 9.66
CA VAL A 77 -18.19 9.23 10.35
C VAL A 77 -17.07 9.60 9.38
N LYS A 78 -16.86 10.91 9.20
CA LYS A 78 -15.94 11.47 8.19
C LYS A 78 -14.48 11.04 8.34
N ASP A 79 -14.00 10.88 9.57
CA ASP A 79 -12.62 10.47 9.84
C ASP A 79 -12.32 9.07 9.28
N CYS A 80 -13.29 8.15 9.37
CA CYS A 80 -13.18 6.81 8.81
C CYS A 80 -13.08 6.83 7.28
N ILE A 81 -13.76 7.76 6.60
CA ILE A 81 -13.69 7.91 5.14
C ILE A 81 -12.29 8.35 4.73
N GLY A 82 -11.74 9.37 5.41
CA GLY A 82 -10.40 9.87 5.14
C GLY A 82 -9.34 8.81 5.39
N PHE A 83 -9.47 8.04 6.47
CA PHE A 83 -8.62 6.90 6.78
C PHE A 83 -8.69 5.81 5.70
N ALA A 84 -9.91 5.40 5.32
CA ALA A 84 -10.14 4.36 4.32
C ALA A 84 -9.52 4.73 2.97
N ASN A 85 -9.74 5.96 2.48
CA ASN A 85 -9.19 6.41 1.20
C ASN A 85 -7.65 6.41 1.19
N ARG A 86 -7.01 6.82 2.30
CA ARG A 86 -5.55 6.72 2.42
C ARG A 86 -5.09 5.27 2.41
N LEU A 87 -5.74 4.40 3.19
CA LEU A 87 -5.39 2.99 3.28
C LEU A 87 -5.54 2.28 1.92
N ARG A 88 -6.59 2.59 1.15
CA ARG A 88 -6.78 2.06 -0.21
C ARG A 88 -5.63 2.40 -1.14
N THR A 89 -5.16 3.65 -1.12
CA THR A 89 -3.98 4.06 -1.91
C THR A 89 -2.74 3.28 -1.48
N ARG A 90 -2.49 3.18 -0.16
CA ARG A 90 -1.34 2.42 0.36
C ARG A 90 -1.37 0.96 -0.05
N ILE A 91 -2.52 0.30 0.05
CA ILE A 91 -2.67 -1.11 -0.31
C ILE A 91 -2.57 -1.30 -1.82
N SER A 92 -3.26 -0.48 -2.61
CA SER A 92 -3.25 -0.63 -4.08
C SER A 92 -1.83 -0.57 -4.65
N TYR A 93 -0.99 0.30 -4.09
CA TYR A 93 0.39 0.48 -4.56
C TYR A 93 1.46 -0.21 -3.72
N GLY A 94 1.16 -0.65 -2.51
CA GLY A 94 2.16 -1.19 -1.57
C GLY A 94 3.16 -0.15 -1.11
N ILE A 95 2.67 0.97 -0.58
CA ILE A 95 3.49 2.15 -0.25
C ILE A 95 3.20 2.74 1.13
N LYS A 96 4.18 3.48 1.64
CA LYS A 96 4.01 4.46 2.71
C LYS A 96 3.39 5.77 2.18
N ASP A 97 2.83 6.57 3.10
CA ASP A 97 2.09 7.79 2.78
C ASP A 97 2.91 8.83 2.00
N GLU A 98 4.21 8.90 2.28
CA GLU A 98 5.13 9.85 1.65
C GLU A 98 5.31 9.66 0.13
N LEU A 99 4.86 8.53 -0.43
CA LEU A 99 4.95 8.24 -1.86
C LEU A 99 3.67 8.57 -2.65
N PHE A 100 2.60 9.05 -2.01
CA PHE A 100 1.29 9.27 -2.66
C PHE A 100 1.36 10.15 -3.91
N THR A 101 2.10 11.25 -3.82
CA THR A 101 2.33 12.19 -4.92
C THR A 101 3.01 11.51 -6.11
N LEU A 102 4.00 10.67 -5.86
CA LEU A 102 4.79 10.01 -6.91
C LEU A 102 4.02 8.88 -7.60
N VAL A 103 3.30 8.03 -6.84
CA VAL A 103 2.54 6.93 -7.45
C VAL A 103 1.33 7.38 -8.24
N SER A 104 0.85 8.61 -8.02
CA SER A 104 -0.20 9.21 -8.84
C SER A 104 0.24 9.48 -10.29
N LEU A 105 1.56 9.47 -10.54
CA LEU A 105 2.12 9.69 -11.87
C LEU A 105 2.04 8.39 -12.70
N PRO A 106 1.45 8.44 -13.91
CA PRO A 106 1.32 7.25 -14.75
C PRO A 106 2.65 6.54 -15.00
N GLY A 107 2.68 5.22 -14.78
CA GLY A 107 3.88 4.40 -14.99
C GLY A 107 4.87 4.41 -13.82
N ILE A 108 4.59 5.13 -12.73
CA ILE A 108 5.38 5.09 -11.50
C ILE A 108 4.71 4.16 -10.47
N GLY A 109 5.23 2.94 -10.36
CA GLY A 109 4.88 2.02 -9.26
C GLY A 109 5.77 2.21 -8.03
N ARG A 110 5.57 1.39 -6.99
CA ARG A 110 6.26 1.51 -5.69
C ARG A 110 7.78 1.62 -5.78
N VAL A 111 8.42 0.80 -6.63
CA VAL A 111 9.88 0.72 -6.72
C VAL A 111 10.46 2.01 -7.29
N ARG A 112 9.83 2.55 -8.35
CA ARG A 112 10.24 3.82 -8.96
C ARG A 112 9.94 5.00 -8.03
N ALA A 113 8.76 5.01 -7.39
CA ALA A 113 8.40 6.05 -6.42
C ALA A 113 9.39 6.10 -5.26
N ARG A 114 9.71 4.96 -4.64
CA ARG A 114 10.70 4.88 -3.57
C ARG A 114 12.09 5.34 -4.02
N ARG A 115 12.51 4.93 -5.23
CA ARG A 115 13.79 5.35 -5.79
C ARG A 115 13.87 6.86 -6.02
N LEU A 116 12.81 7.48 -6.55
CA LEU A 116 12.70 8.93 -6.71
C LEU A 116 12.77 9.65 -5.36
N PHE A 117 11.95 9.20 -4.40
CA PHE A 117 11.89 9.77 -3.06
C PHE A 117 13.25 9.75 -2.37
N ASN A 118 13.95 8.61 -2.40
CA ASN A 118 15.29 8.45 -1.84
C ASN A 118 16.35 9.35 -2.53
N ASN A 119 16.07 9.87 -3.72
CA ASN A 119 16.93 10.78 -4.48
C ASN A 119 16.49 12.25 -4.39
N GLY A 120 15.63 12.57 -3.43
CA GLY A 120 15.13 13.93 -3.17
C GLY A 120 14.09 14.42 -4.17
N ILE A 121 13.44 13.51 -4.91
CA ILE A 121 12.32 13.83 -5.80
C ILE A 121 11.05 13.27 -5.17
N THR A 122 10.29 14.14 -4.53
CA THR A 122 9.09 13.84 -3.73
C THR A 122 7.80 14.37 -4.37
N SER A 123 7.92 15.24 -5.37
CA SER A 123 6.77 15.82 -6.07
C SER A 123 6.95 15.86 -7.59
N PHE A 124 5.84 16.08 -8.30
CA PHE A 124 5.87 16.28 -9.75
C PHE A 124 6.70 17.51 -10.15
N GLN A 125 6.61 18.60 -9.38
CA GLN A 125 7.39 19.82 -9.63
C GLN A 125 8.90 19.55 -9.50
N GLU A 126 9.32 18.84 -8.45
CA GLU A 126 10.72 18.45 -8.28
C GLU A 126 11.20 17.52 -9.40
N LEU A 127 10.33 16.64 -9.91
CA LEU A 127 10.64 15.77 -11.04
C LEU A 127 10.88 16.56 -12.33
N LEU A 128 10.07 17.59 -12.59
CA LEU A 128 10.23 18.47 -13.75
C LEU A 128 11.50 19.33 -13.65
N ASN A 129 11.81 19.83 -12.45
CA ASN A 129 12.98 20.69 -12.21
C ASN A 129 14.30 19.92 -12.17
N ALA A 130 14.28 18.61 -11.90
CA ALA A 130 15.48 17.78 -11.90
C ALA A 130 16.12 17.69 -13.30
N PRO A 131 17.42 17.39 -13.44
CA PRO A 131 18.04 17.11 -14.74
C PRO A 131 17.41 15.88 -15.41
N PHE A 132 17.30 15.91 -16.75
CA PHE A 132 16.68 14.80 -17.50
C PHE A 132 17.40 13.49 -17.26
N GLU A 133 18.74 13.54 -17.30
CA GLU A 133 19.64 12.42 -17.14
C GLU A 133 19.41 11.76 -15.78
N LYS A 134 19.23 12.56 -14.72
CA LYS A 134 18.90 12.08 -13.37
C LYS A 134 17.55 11.35 -13.37
N VAL A 135 16.50 11.95 -13.93
CA VAL A 135 15.17 11.32 -13.95
C VAL A 135 15.17 10.04 -14.78
N ALA A 136 15.78 10.08 -15.98
CA ALA A 136 15.92 8.93 -16.87
C ALA A 136 16.65 7.76 -16.23
N GLN A 137 17.70 8.02 -15.43
CA GLN A 137 18.40 6.97 -14.68
C GLN A 137 17.51 6.33 -13.60
N LEU A 138 16.65 7.12 -12.94
CA LEU A 138 15.81 6.63 -11.85
C LEU A 138 14.60 5.83 -12.36
N VAL A 139 13.89 6.33 -13.37
CA VAL A 139 12.62 5.74 -13.84
C VAL A 139 12.71 5.01 -15.19
N GLY A 140 13.79 5.21 -15.93
CA GLY A 140 13.99 4.74 -17.30
C GLY A 140 13.74 5.84 -18.34
N PRO A 141 14.49 5.87 -19.46
CA PRO A 141 14.47 6.98 -20.41
C PRO A 141 13.10 7.18 -21.08
N ALA A 142 12.46 6.10 -21.53
CA ALA A 142 11.16 6.18 -22.19
C ALA A 142 10.06 6.75 -21.29
N LEU A 143 10.10 6.45 -19.98
CA LEU A 143 9.15 7.00 -19.02
C LEU A 143 9.51 8.45 -18.66
N ALA A 144 10.79 8.78 -18.53
CA ALA A 144 11.24 10.14 -18.26
C ALA A 144 10.81 11.11 -19.38
N THR A 145 10.90 10.70 -20.65
CA THR A 145 10.38 11.48 -21.78
C THR A 145 8.88 11.72 -21.63
N LYS A 146 8.08 10.65 -21.44
CA LYS A 146 6.61 10.74 -21.28
C LYS A 146 6.17 11.62 -20.11
N LEU A 147 6.95 11.66 -19.02
CA LEU A 147 6.63 12.47 -17.84
C LEU A 147 6.89 13.97 -18.06
N ARG A 148 7.73 14.35 -19.03
CA ARG A 148 8.05 15.75 -19.37
C ARG A 148 7.26 16.32 -20.53
N GLU A 149 6.68 15.45 -21.36
CA GLU A 149 5.80 15.86 -22.46
C GLU A 149 4.40 16.31 -21.99
N LYS A 150 4.09 16.12 -20.69
CA LYS A 150 2.88 16.61 -20.02
C LYS A 150 3.14 17.88 -19.23
#